data_AF-A0A838QCX8-F1
#
_entry.id   AF-A0A838QCX8-F1
#
_cell.length_a   1.000
_cell.length_b   1.000
_cell.length_c   1.000
_cell.angle_alpha   90.00
_cell.angle_beta   90.00
_cell.angle_gamma   90.00
#
_symmetry.space_group_name_H-M   'P 1'
#
loop_
_entity.id
_entity.type
_entity.pdbx_description
1 polymer ?
#
loop_
_entity_poly.entity_id
_entity_poly.type
_entity_poly.pdbx_seq_one_letter_code
_entity_poly.pdbx_strand_id
1 'polypeptide(L)' 'ETLRRELGDAFEGIELPAASAKPQLEPPHSVLTINLIDREGETTHEAVERILSFLSERLR' A
#
# COMPACT_ATOMS: atom_id res chain seq x y z
N GLU A 1 14.34 2.25 4.79
CA GLU A 1 14.68 2.91 6.07
C GLU A 1 14.93 4.41 5.94
N THR A 2 15.74 4.87 4.97
CA THR A 2 16.03 6.30 4.72
C THR A 2 14.78 7.18 4.66
N LEU A 3 13.75 6.82 3.86
CA LEU A 3 12.54 7.64 3.73
C LEU A 3 11.78 7.82 5.05
N ARG A 4 11.67 6.76 5.86
CA ARG A 4 11.05 6.84 7.20
C ARG A 4 11.80 7.80 8.10
N ARG A 5 13.14 7.82 8.04
CA ARG A 5 13.98 8.74 8.82
C ARG A 5 13.87 10.19 8.34
N GLU A 6 14.00 10.43 7.03
CA GLU A 6 14.06 11.79 6.48
C GLU A 6 12.69 12.49 6.45
N LEU A 7 11.61 11.73 6.26
CA LEU A 7 10.25 12.28 6.12
C LEU A 7 9.42 12.17 7.40
N GLY A 8 9.87 11.37 8.38
CA GLY A 8 9.24 11.22 9.69
C GLY A 8 7.76 10.89 9.59
N ASP A 9 6.96 11.54 10.42
CA ASP A 9 5.51 11.31 10.51
C ASP A 9 4.77 11.69 9.21
N ALA A 10 5.39 12.41 8.27
CA ALA A 10 4.78 12.71 6.98
C ALA A 10 4.87 11.53 5.98
N PHE A 11 5.49 10.41 6.36
CA PHE A 11 5.67 9.25 5.50
C PHE A 11 5.31 7.94 6.20
N GLU A 12 4.50 7.14 5.52
CA GLU A 12 4.21 5.77 5.92
C GLU A 12 4.67 4.79 4.85
N GLY A 13 5.55 3.86 5.24
CA GLY A 13 6.07 2.82 4.33
C GLY A 13 5.38 1.49 4.58
N ILE A 14 4.64 0.99 3.58
CA ILE A 14 3.96 -0.30 3.58
C ILE A 14 4.65 -1.21 2.57
N GLU A 15 5.12 -2.37 3.00
CA GLU A 15 5.82 -3.34 2.17
C GLU A 15 5.04 -4.66 2.20
N LEU A 16 4.70 -5.18 1.01
CA LEU A 16 3.95 -6.44 0.86
C LEU A 16 4.79 -7.45 0.09
N PRO A 17 4.67 -8.76 0.40
CA PRO A 17 5.28 -9.78 -0.43
C PRO A 17 4.58 -9.83 -1.80
N ALA A 18 5.34 -10.09 -2.87
CA ALA A 18 4.79 -10.16 -4.23
C ALA A 18 3.64 -11.17 -4.37
N ALA A 19 3.64 -12.24 -3.56
CA ALA A 19 2.60 -13.26 -3.55
C ALA A 19 1.23 -12.76 -3.06
N SER A 20 1.15 -11.60 -2.40
CA SER A 20 -0.11 -10.98 -1.98
C SER A 20 -0.86 -10.30 -3.13
N ALA A 21 -0.18 -10.04 -4.25
CA ALA A 21 -0.76 -9.30 -5.37
C ALA A 21 -1.62 -10.19 -6.27
N LYS A 22 -2.53 -9.55 -7.00
CA LYS A 22 -3.27 -10.20 -8.09
C LYS A 22 -2.28 -10.82 -9.10
N PRO A 23 -2.41 -12.11 -9.46
CA PRO A 23 -1.51 -12.76 -10.41
C PRO A 23 -1.50 -12.07 -11.77
N GLN A 24 -0.30 -11.77 -12.29
CA GLN A 24 -0.07 -11.09 -13.56
C GLN A 24 1.24 -11.53 -14.22
N LEU A 25 1.42 -11.14 -15.49
CA LEU A 25 2.64 -11.40 -16.24
C LEU A 25 3.83 -10.61 -15.70
N GLU A 26 3.61 -9.34 -15.35
CA GLU A 26 4.64 -8.46 -14.83
C GLU A 26 4.72 -8.52 -13.30
N PRO A 27 5.91 -8.28 -12.70
CA PRO A 27 6.05 -8.19 -11.26
C PRO A 27 5.13 -7.11 -10.65
N PRO A 28 4.48 -7.40 -9.52
CA PRO A 28 3.62 -6.43 -8.86
C PRO A 28 4.44 -5.29 -8.27
N HIS A 29 3.92 -4.07 -8.37
CA HIS A 29 4.64 -2.86 -7.97
C HIS A 29 3.83 -1.92 -7.08
N SER A 30 2.49 -1.95 -7.13
CA SER A 30 1.67 -1.07 -6.31
C SER A 30 0.25 -1.60 -6.13
N VAL A 31 -0.32 -1.39 -4.95
CA VAL A 31 -1.74 -1.67 -4.68
C VAL A 31 -2.69 -0.60 -5.25
N LEU A 32 -2.16 0.51 -5.76
CA LEU A 32 -2.95 1.57 -6.42
C LEU A 32 -3.03 1.37 -7.94
N THR A 33 -2.72 0.16 -8.42
CA THR A 33 -2.76 -0.21 -9.83
C THR A 33 -3.47 -1.55 -10.00
N ILE A 34 -3.27 -2.21 -11.15
CA ILE A 34 -3.90 -3.49 -11.52
C ILE A 34 -3.53 -4.67 -10.60
N ASN A 35 -2.57 -4.50 -9.69
CA ASN A 35 -2.13 -5.56 -8.76
C ASN A 35 -3.01 -5.68 -7.50
N LEU A 36 -3.98 -4.78 -7.30
CA LEU A 36 -4.96 -4.84 -6.22
C LEU A 36 -5.88 -6.05 -6.34
N ILE A 37 -6.05 -6.78 -5.24
CA ILE A 37 -7.18 -7.69 -5.03
C ILE A 37 -8.18 -6.94 -4.14
N ASP A 38 -9.20 -6.37 -4.79
CA ASP A 38 -10.21 -5.55 -4.13
C ASP A 38 -11.27 -6.43 -3.45
N ARG A 39 -10.89 -7.00 -2.31
CA ARG A 39 -11.74 -7.87 -1.48
C ARG A 39 -11.32 -7.76 -0.01
N GLU A 40 -12.28 -7.58 0.88
CA GLU A 40 -12.03 -7.57 2.32
C GLU A 40 -11.26 -8.82 2.78
N GLY A 41 -10.30 -8.61 3.68
CA GLY A 41 -9.39 -9.65 4.19
C GLY A 41 -8.20 -9.97 3.28
N GLU A 42 -8.11 -9.37 2.08
CA GLU A 42 -6.90 -9.43 1.27
C GLU A 42 -5.86 -8.42 1.74
N THR A 43 -4.60 -8.85 1.76
CA THR A 43 -3.47 -8.00 2.19
C THR A 43 -3.35 -6.72 1.34
N THR A 44 -3.67 -6.79 0.04
CA THR A 44 -3.62 -5.61 -0.84
C THR A 44 -4.77 -4.63 -0.57
N HIS A 45 -5.96 -5.13 -0.21
CA HIS A 45 -7.09 -4.31 0.21
C HIS A 45 -6.79 -3.60 1.55
N GLU A 46 -6.29 -4.32 2.54
CA GLU A 46 -5.91 -3.75 3.85
C GLU A 46 -4.86 -2.63 3.71
N ALA A 47 -3.90 -2.81 2.80
CA ALA A 47 -2.89 -1.78 2.50
C ALA A 47 -3.50 -0.52 1.87
N VAL A 48 -4.47 -0.65 0.95
CA VAL A 48 -5.18 0.49 0.35
C VAL A 48 -5.96 1.25 1.41
N GLU A 49 -6.72 0.55 2.25
CA GLU A 49 -7.48 1.18 3.35
C GLU A 49 -6.56 1.95 4.29
N ARG A 50 -5.37 1.39 4.60
CA ARG A 50 -4.38 2.10 5.42
C ARG A 50 -3.87 3.38 4.76
N ILE A 51 -3.57 3.35 3.46
CA ILE A 51 -3.15 4.52 2.67
C ILE A 51 -4.24 5.60 2.70
N LEU A 52 -5.49 5.21 2.47
CA LEU A 52 -6.63 6.15 2.46
C LEU A 52 -6.85 6.77 3.83
N SER A 53 -6.74 6.01 4.93
CA SER A 53 -6.80 6.54 6.29
C SER A 53 -5.69 7.55 6.56
N PHE A 54 -4.44 7.20 6.22
CA PHE A 54 -3.28 8.08 6.40
C PHE A 54 -3.42 9.42 5.67
N LEU A 55 -3.93 9.39 4.44
CA LEU A 55 -4.21 10.59 3.64
C LEU A 55 -5.38 11.38 4.22
N SER A 56 -6.46 10.71 4.64
CA SER A 56 -7.64 11.36 5.24
C SER A 56 -7.28 12.12 6.52
N GLU A 57 -6.44 11.56 7.38
CA GLU A 57 -5.97 12.22 8.61
C GLU A 57 -5.21 13.53 8.35
N ARG A 58 -4.54 13.66 7.19
CA ARG A 58 -3.66 14.80 6.84
C ARG A 58 -4.33 15.84 5.96
N LEU A 59 -5.42 15.48 5.29
CA LEU A 59 -6.16 16.36 4.39
C LEU A 59 -7.42 16.97 5.03
N ARG A 60 -7.63 16.76 6.33
CA ARG A 60 -8.62 17.46 7.15
C ARG A 60 -8.13 18.86 7.50
#